data_AF-A0A438GX99-F1
#
_entry.id   AF-A0A438GX99-F1
#
_cell.length_a   1.000
_cell.length_b   1.000
_cell.length_c   1.000
_cell.angle_alpha   90.00
_cell.angle_beta   90.00
_cell.angle_gamma   90.00
#
_symmetry.space_group_name_H-M   'P 1'
#
loop_
_entity.id
_entity.type
_entity.pdbx_description
1 polymer ?
#
loop_
_entity_poly.entity_id
_entity_poly.type
_entity_poly.pdbx_seq_one_letter_code
_entity_poly.pdbx_strand_id
1 'polypeptide(L)'
;MVSPDVGSVEDVVRALLEYLVDPLLPAKSSSRSTPSLSQQQSVAKQVHAVVLLYNYYHRKQHQQLEFLGFEPFCKLAVVLKPSLLSHMKLMQILKTGELDDLENHLSATEKMVMDACDISTSLNASKDVPNTEGWPISKVTVFLVDSRKENCVLLFSSVTQGVWSVIEKDVDATNHSLEGVKQIYRKKRTTKKSTRDETGSDEASLQQLAFSAVKKAAGMLSSDLR
;
A
#
# COMPACT_ATOMS: atom_id res chain seq x y z
N MET A 1 35.57 -7.72 -1.59
CA MET A 1 34.16 -7.60 -1.19
C MET A 1 33.34 -7.95 -2.41
N VAL A 2 32.61 -9.07 -2.36
CA VAL A 2 31.65 -9.41 -3.42
C VAL A 2 30.48 -8.44 -3.25
N SER A 3 30.22 -7.60 -4.25
CA SER A 3 29.00 -6.80 -4.29
C SER A 3 27.83 -7.77 -4.15
N PRO A 4 26.86 -7.56 -3.24
CA PRO A 4 25.65 -8.36 -3.27
C PRO A 4 25.07 -8.26 -4.67
N ASP A 5 24.77 -9.42 -5.27
CA ASP A 5 24.17 -9.49 -6.60
C ASP A 5 22.79 -8.86 -6.50
N VAL A 6 22.66 -7.65 -7.05
CA VAL A 6 21.39 -6.95 -7.11
C VAL A 6 20.65 -7.56 -8.29
N GLY A 7 19.62 -8.34 -7.99
CA GLY A 7 18.79 -8.97 -9.03
C GLY A 7 18.30 -7.93 -10.04
N SER A 8 18.13 -8.36 -11.29
CA SER A 8 17.57 -7.49 -12.33
C SER A 8 16.18 -6.98 -11.94
N VAL A 9 15.74 -5.89 -12.55
CA VAL A 9 14.39 -5.33 -12.34
C VAL A 9 13.33 -6.42 -12.55
N GLU A 10 13.49 -7.20 -13.61
CA GLU A 10 12.62 -8.30 -13.98
C GLU A 10 12.59 -9.40 -12.92
N ASP A 11 13.74 -9.80 -12.36
CA ASP A 11 13.81 -10.85 -11.35
C ASP A 11 13.18 -10.43 -10.03
N VAL A 12 13.44 -9.19 -9.59
CA VAL A 12 12.88 -8.65 -8.36
C VAL A 12 11.37 -8.49 -8.48
N VAL A 13 10.89 -7.88 -9.58
CA VAL A 13 9.45 -7.72 -9.81
C VAL A 13 8.77 -9.08 -9.96
N ARG A 14 9.40 -10.06 -10.63
CA ARG A 14 8.87 -11.43 -10.73
C ARG A 14 8.70 -12.06 -9.35
N ALA A 15 9.75 -12.05 -8.52
CA ALA A 15 9.70 -12.63 -7.19
C ALA A 15 8.62 -11.98 -6.31
N LEU A 16 8.46 -10.65 -6.39
CA LEU A 16 7.42 -9.92 -5.66
C LEU A 16 6.00 -10.28 -6.14
N LEU A 17 5.80 -10.40 -7.46
CA LEU A 17 4.52 -10.83 -8.04
C LEU A 17 4.18 -12.28 -7.66
N GLU A 18 5.15 -13.18 -7.72
CA GLU A 18 5.00 -14.59 -7.32
C GLU A 18 4.62 -14.72 -5.84
N TYR A 19 5.20 -13.89 -4.97
CA TYR A 19 4.92 -13.98 -3.55
C TYR A 19 3.58 -13.32 -3.16
N LEU A 20 3.28 -12.13 -3.68
CA LEU A 20 2.14 -11.32 -3.22
C LEU A 20 0.88 -11.49 -4.07
N VAL A 21 1.03 -11.73 -5.37
CA VAL A 21 -0.09 -11.67 -6.31
C VAL A 21 -0.56 -13.05 -6.73
N ASP A 22 0.35 -14.00 -6.99
CA ASP A 22 -0.01 -15.35 -7.42
C ASP A 22 -0.99 -16.07 -6.50
N PRO A 23 -0.90 -15.97 -5.16
CA PRO A 23 -1.87 -16.61 -4.28
C PRO A 23 -3.33 -16.14 -4.50
N LEU A 24 -3.52 -14.98 -5.12
CA LEU A 24 -4.83 -14.38 -5.39
C LEU A 24 -5.35 -14.64 -6.81
N LEU A 25 -4.48 -15.18 -7.68
CA LEU A 25 -4.79 -15.45 -9.07
C LEU A 25 -5.28 -16.89 -9.25
N PRO A 26 -6.20 -17.14 -10.19
CA PRO A 26 -6.69 -18.49 -10.42
C PRO A 26 -5.57 -19.42 -10.90
N ALA A 27 -5.44 -20.58 -10.25
CA ALA A 27 -4.42 -21.60 -10.56
C ALA A 27 -4.52 -22.19 -11.98
N LYS A 28 -5.65 -21.98 -12.67
CA LYS A 28 -5.88 -22.38 -14.06
C LYS A 28 -6.34 -21.17 -14.86
N SER A 29 -5.73 -20.94 -16.02
CA SER A 29 -6.10 -19.92 -17.03
C SER A 29 -7.50 -20.14 -17.66
N SER A 30 -8.35 -20.98 -17.07
CA SER A 30 -9.45 -21.65 -17.76
C SER A 30 -10.86 -21.09 -17.48
N SER A 31 -11.01 -19.91 -16.86
CA SER A 31 -12.30 -19.22 -16.96
C SER A 31 -12.09 -17.78 -17.39
N ARG A 32 -12.66 -17.44 -18.56
CA ARG A 32 -12.98 -16.08 -18.99
C ARG A 32 -14.02 -15.41 -18.07
N SER A 33 -14.07 -15.80 -16.79
CA SER A 33 -14.94 -15.17 -15.82
C SER A 33 -14.32 -13.84 -15.42
N THR A 34 -15.07 -12.76 -15.61
CA THR A 34 -14.70 -11.45 -15.08
C THR A 34 -14.39 -11.59 -13.58
N PRO A 35 -13.21 -11.16 -13.11
CA PRO A 35 -12.87 -11.25 -11.69
C PRO A 35 -13.91 -10.50 -10.85
N SER A 36 -14.29 -11.07 -9.71
CA SER A 36 -15.25 -10.43 -8.80
C SER A 36 -14.68 -9.11 -8.27
N LEU A 37 -15.54 -8.18 -7.83
CA LEU A 37 -15.10 -6.89 -7.30
C LEU A 37 -14.12 -7.06 -6.12
N SER A 38 -14.39 -8.01 -5.22
CA SER A 38 -13.52 -8.29 -4.07
C SER A 38 -12.15 -8.81 -4.52
N GLN A 39 -12.11 -9.71 -5.51
CA GLN A 39 -10.86 -10.21 -6.07
C GLN A 39 -10.07 -9.10 -6.78
N GLN A 40 -10.74 -8.25 -7.56
CA GLN A 40 -10.10 -7.08 -8.17
C GLN A 40 -9.46 -6.17 -7.13
N GLN A 41 -10.16 -5.91 -6.02
CA GLN A 41 -9.64 -5.10 -4.93
C GLN A 41 -8.45 -5.76 -4.22
N SER A 42 -8.51 -7.06 -3.93
CA SER A 42 -7.39 -7.78 -3.30
C SER A 42 -6.16 -7.80 -4.21
N VAL A 43 -6.31 -8.11 -5.50
CA VAL A 43 -5.21 -8.08 -6.46
C VAL A 43 -4.64 -6.65 -6.59
N ALA A 44 -5.50 -5.63 -6.69
CA ALA A 44 -5.06 -4.24 -6.77
C ALA A 44 -4.22 -3.82 -5.55
N LYS A 45 -4.60 -4.23 -4.34
CA LYS A 45 -3.83 -3.97 -3.11
C LYS A 45 -2.47 -4.67 -3.12
N GLN A 46 -2.39 -5.92 -3.56
CA GLN A 46 -1.10 -6.62 -3.60
C GLN A 46 -0.19 -6.03 -4.68
N VAL A 47 -0.72 -5.67 -5.85
CA VAL A 47 0.05 -4.99 -6.89
C VAL A 47 0.54 -3.62 -6.42
N HIS A 48 -0.27 -2.86 -5.68
CA HIS A 48 0.16 -1.61 -5.02
C HIS A 48 1.40 -1.84 -4.16
N ALA A 49 1.37 -2.88 -3.31
CA ALA A 49 2.48 -3.24 -2.45
C ALA A 49 3.74 -3.63 -3.26
N VAL A 50 3.59 -4.40 -4.35
CA VAL A 50 4.70 -4.76 -5.24
C VAL A 50 5.39 -3.49 -5.80
N VAL A 51 4.60 -2.52 -6.27
CA VAL A 51 5.14 -1.26 -6.80
C VAL A 51 5.92 -0.51 -5.71
N LEU A 52 5.37 -0.36 -4.50
CA LEU A 52 6.06 0.31 -3.39
C LEU A 52 7.33 -0.43 -2.96
N LEU A 53 7.27 -1.76 -2.86
CA LEU A 53 8.40 -2.59 -2.46
C LEU A 53 9.56 -2.47 -3.45
N TYR A 54 9.27 -2.46 -4.75
CA TYR A 54 10.29 -2.24 -5.76
C TYR A 54 10.73 -0.76 -5.81
N ASN A 55 9.82 0.16 -6.13
CA ASN A 55 10.15 1.54 -6.49
C ASN A 55 10.67 2.39 -5.32
N TYR A 56 10.26 2.06 -4.09
CA TYR A 56 10.73 2.75 -2.90
C TYR A 56 11.71 1.89 -2.09
N TYR A 57 11.28 0.77 -1.53
CA TYR A 57 12.10 0.05 -0.53
C TYR A 57 13.35 -0.60 -1.13
N HIS A 58 13.22 -1.35 -2.22
CA HIS A 58 14.33 -2.03 -2.87
C HIS A 58 15.29 -1.02 -3.50
N ARG A 59 14.77 -0.01 -4.21
CA ARG A 59 15.57 1.08 -4.75
C ARG A 59 16.28 1.92 -3.69
N LYS A 60 15.72 2.05 -2.48
CA LYS A 60 16.39 2.74 -1.37
C LYS A 60 17.65 2.00 -0.92
N GLN A 61 17.64 0.67 -0.99
CA GLN A 61 18.82 -0.17 -0.71
C GLN A 61 19.80 -0.24 -1.90
N HIS A 62 19.29 -0.06 -3.12
CA HIS A 62 20.04 -0.19 -4.38
C HIS A 62 19.76 1.01 -5.29
N GLN A 63 20.35 2.16 -4.98
CA GLN A 63 20.06 3.45 -5.62
C GLN A 63 20.39 3.49 -7.12
N GLN A 64 21.21 2.57 -7.61
CA GLN A 64 21.53 2.41 -9.04
C GLN A 64 20.37 1.88 -9.88
N LEU A 65 19.34 1.30 -9.24
CA LEU A 65 18.20 0.72 -9.94
C LEU A 65 17.25 1.80 -10.48
N GLU A 66 16.78 1.57 -11.71
CA GLU A 66 15.85 2.46 -12.39
C GLU A 66 14.46 2.46 -11.72
N PHE A 67 13.84 3.64 -11.65
CA PHE A 67 12.45 3.76 -11.24
C PHE A 67 11.53 3.22 -12.34
N LEU A 68 10.65 2.29 -11.99
CA LEU A 68 9.70 1.70 -12.92
C LEU A 68 8.38 2.46 -12.86
N GLY A 69 8.18 3.39 -13.80
CA GLY A 69 6.96 4.20 -13.89
C GLY A 69 5.71 3.39 -14.25
N PHE A 70 4.54 4.04 -14.20
CA PHE A 70 3.23 3.41 -14.36
C PHE A 70 3.11 2.48 -15.59
N GLU A 71 3.37 3.00 -16.79
CA GLU A 71 3.21 2.23 -18.03
C GLU A 71 4.29 1.13 -18.18
N PRO A 72 5.59 1.40 -17.99
CA PRO A 72 6.62 0.36 -17.95
C PRO A 72 6.33 -0.76 -16.93
N PHE A 73 5.85 -0.41 -15.73
CA PHE A 73 5.47 -1.37 -14.71
C PHE A 73 4.33 -2.26 -15.17
N CYS A 74 3.22 -1.67 -15.66
CA CYS A 74 2.07 -2.43 -16.13
C CYS A 74 2.44 -3.40 -17.26
N LYS A 75 3.26 -2.95 -18.22
CA LYS A 75 3.77 -3.80 -19.30
C LYS A 75 4.59 -4.97 -18.75
N LEU A 76 5.57 -4.68 -17.89
CA LEU A 76 6.42 -5.72 -17.30
C LEU A 76 5.61 -6.71 -16.48
N ALA A 77 4.67 -6.25 -15.66
CA ALA A 77 3.84 -7.09 -14.82
C ALA A 77 2.99 -8.08 -15.63
N VAL A 78 2.41 -7.65 -16.76
CA VAL A 78 1.65 -8.55 -17.65
C VAL A 78 2.57 -9.52 -18.40
N VAL A 79 3.78 -9.10 -18.77
CA VAL A 79 4.78 -9.99 -19.39
C VAL A 79 5.22 -11.10 -18.42
N LEU A 80 5.58 -10.72 -17.19
CA LEU A 80 6.01 -11.65 -16.15
C LEU A 80 4.85 -12.51 -15.63
N LYS A 81 3.65 -11.93 -15.54
CA LYS A 81 2.45 -12.60 -15.05
C LYS A 81 1.24 -12.36 -15.96
N PRO A 82 1.08 -13.15 -17.04
CA PRO A 82 0.00 -12.95 -18.02
C PRO A 82 -1.42 -13.04 -17.44
N SER A 83 -1.62 -13.75 -16.33
CA SER A 83 -2.90 -13.82 -15.63
C SER A 83 -3.33 -12.49 -14.99
N LEU A 84 -2.43 -11.52 -14.81
CA LEU A 84 -2.79 -10.16 -14.40
C LEU A 84 -3.56 -9.38 -15.48
N LEU A 85 -3.49 -9.82 -16.74
CA LEU A 85 -4.12 -9.11 -17.85
C LEU A 85 -5.63 -8.90 -17.61
N SER A 86 -6.34 -9.86 -17.00
CA SER A 86 -7.78 -9.73 -16.68
C SER A 86 -8.08 -8.63 -15.66
N HIS A 87 -7.07 -8.13 -14.96
CA HIS A 87 -7.17 -7.07 -13.96
C HIS A 87 -6.69 -5.70 -14.48
N MET A 88 -6.14 -5.61 -15.69
CA MET A 88 -5.55 -4.41 -16.27
C MET A 88 -6.23 -4.05 -17.59
N LYS A 89 -7.18 -3.11 -17.55
CA LYS A 89 -8.01 -2.74 -18.71
C LYS A 89 -7.22 -1.99 -19.78
N LEU A 90 -6.35 -1.08 -19.39
CA LEU A 90 -5.47 -0.36 -20.32
C LEU A 90 -4.59 -1.34 -21.09
N MET A 91 -4.01 -2.34 -20.40
CA MET A 91 -3.19 -3.36 -21.06
C MET A 91 -4.00 -4.26 -22.01
N GLN A 92 -5.28 -4.50 -21.74
CA GLN A 92 -6.18 -5.17 -22.68
C GLN A 92 -6.45 -4.32 -23.92
N ILE A 93 -6.75 -3.03 -23.73
CA ILE A 93 -7.04 -2.08 -24.81
C ILE A 93 -5.83 -1.91 -25.74
N LEU A 94 -4.64 -1.73 -25.18
CA LEU A 94 -3.39 -1.64 -25.96
C LEU A 94 -3.12 -2.91 -26.77
N LYS A 95 -3.64 -4.06 -26.32
CA LYS A 95 -3.55 -5.33 -27.05
C LYS A 95 -4.61 -5.44 -28.16
N THR A 96 -5.80 -4.85 -27.99
CA THR A 96 -6.92 -4.96 -28.96
C THR A 96 -6.99 -3.79 -29.95
N GLY A 97 -6.32 -2.68 -29.71
CA GLY A 97 -6.23 -1.54 -30.63
C GLY A 97 -7.45 -0.60 -30.64
N GLU A 98 -8.34 -0.70 -29.64
CA GLU A 98 -9.55 0.13 -29.54
C GLU A 98 -9.27 1.44 -28.81
N LEU A 99 -9.19 2.57 -29.52
CA LEU A 99 -8.86 3.87 -28.92
C LEU A 99 -10.14 4.61 -28.48
N ASP A 100 -10.45 4.61 -27.18
CA ASP A 100 -11.38 5.56 -26.57
C ASP A 100 -10.85 6.04 -25.19
N ASP A 101 -11.34 7.19 -24.74
CA ASP A 101 -10.87 8.07 -23.65
C ASP A 101 -10.08 7.39 -22.49
N LEU A 102 -8.75 7.44 -22.58
CA LEU A 102 -7.77 6.67 -21.80
C LEU A 102 -7.93 6.79 -20.27
N GLU A 103 -8.33 7.97 -19.79
CA GLU A 103 -8.36 8.31 -18.37
C GLU A 103 -9.61 7.75 -17.66
N ASN A 104 -10.71 7.57 -18.40
CA ASN A 104 -11.95 6.99 -17.88
C ASN A 104 -11.93 5.44 -17.82
N HIS A 105 -10.89 4.78 -18.36
CA HIS A 105 -10.86 3.33 -18.54
C HIS A 105 -9.90 2.55 -17.63
N LEU A 106 -9.16 3.21 -16.72
CA LEU A 106 -8.27 2.50 -15.80
C LEU A 106 -9.04 1.55 -14.87
N SER A 107 -8.55 0.31 -14.78
CA SER A 107 -8.98 -0.68 -13.79
C SER A 107 -8.62 -0.27 -12.37
N ALA A 108 -9.18 -0.95 -11.37
CA ALA A 108 -8.80 -0.77 -9.98
C ALA A 108 -7.30 -1.02 -9.74
N THR A 109 -6.73 -2.03 -10.42
CA THR A 109 -5.31 -2.38 -10.32
C THR A 109 -4.43 -1.29 -10.92
N GLU A 110 -4.77 -0.77 -12.10
CA GLU A 110 -3.99 0.30 -12.74
C GLU A 110 -4.01 1.59 -11.94
N LYS A 111 -5.16 1.96 -11.37
CA LYS A 111 -5.25 3.11 -10.45
C LYS A 111 -4.33 2.96 -9.24
N MET A 112 -4.23 1.75 -8.69
CA MET A 112 -3.32 1.46 -7.60
C MET A 112 -1.84 1.49 -8.02
N VAL A 113 -1.51 1.06 -9.24
CA VAL A 113 -0.12 1.19 -9.76
C VAL A 113 0.25 2.66 -9.87
N MET A 114 -0.63 3.48 -10.44
CA MET A 114 -0.41 4.92 -10.59
C MET A 114 -0.21 5.61 -9.23
N ASP A 115 -1.12 5.36 -8.29
CA ASP A 115 -1.01 5.85 -6.92
C ASP A 115 0.31 5.44 -6.24
N ALA A 116 0.70 4.17 -6.35
CA ALA A 116 1.96 3.68 -5.77
C ALA A 116 3.21 4.31 -6.43
N CYS A 117 3.17 4.60 -7.73
CA CYS A 117 4.23 5.35 -8.43
C CYS A 117 4.32 6.79 -7.90
N ASP A 118 3.20 7.48 -7.73
CA ASP A 118 3.15 8.85 -7.20
C ASP A 118 3.68 8.92 -5.75
N ILE A 119 3.28 7.94 -4.92
CA ILE A 119 3.79 7.78 -3.55
C ILE A 119 5.30 7.56 -3.58
N SER A 120 5.78 6.62 -4.40
CA SER A 120 7.21 6.29 -4.48
C SER A 120 8.05 7.47 -4.97
N THR A 121 7.51 8.28 -5.89
CA THR A 121 8.14 9.51 -6.38
C THR A 121 8.23 10.55 -5.26
N SER A 122 7.14 10.73 -4.50
CA SER A 122 7.07 11.68 -3.38
C SER A 122 7.99 11.30 -2.22
N LEU A 123 8.03 10.01 -1.89
CA LEU A 123 8.93 9.45 -0.87
C LEU A 123 10.40 9.58 -1.27
N ASN A 124 10.69 9.49 -2.57
CA ASN A 124 12.01 9.58 -3.18
C ASN A 124 13.06 8.66 -2.52
N ALA A 125 13.25 7.48 -3.12
CA ALA A 125 14.20 6.47 -2.65
C ALA A 125 15.67 6.93 -2.55
N SER A 126 16.05 8.04 -3.21
CA SER A 126 17.42 8.58 -3.10
C SER A 126 17.66 9.37 -1.81
N LYS A 127 16.60 9.70 -1.05
CA LYS A 127 16.70 10.42 0.21
C LYS A 127 16.70 9.45 1.39
N ASP A 128 17.52 9.75 2.39
CA ASP A 128 17.56 8.99 3.64
C ASP A 128 16.25 9.14 4.44
N VAL A 129 15.80 10.39 4.61
CA VAL A 129 14.53 10.73 5.23
C VAL A 129 13.63 11.44 4.20
N PRO A 130 12.39 10.94 3.97
CA PRO A 130 11.46 11.61 3.08
C PRO A 130 11.05 12.98 3.66
N ASN A 131 10.72 13.94 2.79
CA ASN A 131 10.12 15.17 3.26
C ASN A 131 8.63 14.91 3.56
N THR A 132 8.29 14.85 4.84
CA THR A 132 6.92 14.57 5.32
C THR A 132 6.17 15.84 5.70
N GLU A 133 6.72 17.03 5.44
CA GLU A 133 6.06 18.29 5.75
C GLU A 133 4.70 18.39 5.02
N GLY A 134 3.65 18.65 5.79
CA GLY A 134 2.28 18.77 5.28
C GLY A 134 1.55 17.45 4.99
N TRP A 135 2.15 16.29 5.29
CA TRP A 135 1.46 15.00 5.14
C TRP A 135 0.47 14.80 6.29
N PRO A 136 -0.81 14.48 6.00
CA PRO A 136 -1.78 14.19 7.04
C PRO A 136 -1.46 12.85 7.71
N ILE A 137 -1.69 12.77 9.02
CA ILE A 137 -1.61 11.51 9.77
C ILE A 137 -2.94 10.76 9.56
N SER A 138 -2.90 9.67 8.81
CA SER A 138 -4.09 8.85 8.52
C SER A 138 -4.24 7.67 9.47
N LYS A 139 -3.14 7.23 10.11
CA LYS A 139 -3.08 6.00 10.90
C LYS A 139 -2.03 6.10 12.01
N VAL A 140 -2.33 5.48 13.14
CA VAL A 140 -1.40 5.25 14.24
C VAL A 140 -1.03 3.77 14.30
N THR A 141 0.26 3.51 14.49
CA THR A 141 0.82 2.16 14.58
C THR A 141 1.53 1.97 15.90
N VAL A 142 1.29 0.84 16.57
CA VAL A 142 1.87 0.51 17.88
C VAL A 142 2.67 -0.78 17.80
N PHE A 143 3.96 -0.67 18.08
CA PHE A 143 4.84 -1.81 18.29
C PHE A 143 4.91 -2.12 19.79
N LEU A 144 4.11 -3.09 20.22
CA LEU A 144 4.01 -3.48 21.61
C LEU A 144 5.06 -4.55 21.92
N VAL A 145 5.98 -4.24 22.84
CA VAL A 145 7.06 -5.12 23.29
C VAL A 145 6.93 -5.42 24.78
N ASP A 146 7.44 -6.58 25.20
CA ASP A 146 7.54 -6.89 26.62
C ASP A 146 8.62 -6.02 27.31
N SER A 147 8.63 -6.03 28.65
CA SER A 147 9.56 -5.23 29.44
C SER A 147 11.03 -5.59 29.24
N ARG A 148 11.30 -6.82 28.75
CA ARG A 148 12.63 -7.32 28.43
C ARG A 148 13.06 -6.96 27.00
N LYS A 149 12.14 -6.47 26.16
CA LYS A 149 12.31 -6.23 24.72
C LYS A 149 12.69 -7.50 23.95
N GLU A 150 12.24 -8.65 24.44
CA GLU A 150 12.50 -9.97 23.85
C GLU A 150 11.32 -10.48 23.04
N ASN A 151 10.09 -10.07 23.40
CA ASN A 151 8.87 -10.49 22.73
C ASN A 151 8.06 -9.28 22.27
N CYS A 152 7.30 -9.45 21.18
CA CYS A 152 6.38 -8.44 20.68
C CYS A 152 5.02 -9.04 20.32
N VAL A 153 3.98 -8.21 20.40
CA VAL A 153 2.64 -8.58 19.93
C VAL A 153 2.50 -8.22 18.47
N LEU A 154 2.23 -9.23 17.65
CA LEU A 154 1.88 -9.08 16.25
C LEU A 154 0.45 -9.58 16.03
N LEU A 155 -0.25 -8.93 15.11
CA LEU A 155 -1.57 -9.32 14.65
C LEU A 155 -1.43 -9.98 13.28
N PHE A 156 -2.12 -11.09 13.10
CA PHE A 156 -2.24 -11.68 11.78
C PHE A 156 -3.22 -10.83 10.97
N SER A 157 -2.71 -10.09 9.99
CA SER A 157 -3.48 -9.05 9.32
C SER A 157 -4.54 -9.63 8.38
N SER A 158 -5.78 -9.23 8.58
CA SER A 158 -6.86 -9.43 7.61
C SER A 158 -6.72 -8.49 6.40
N VAL A 159 -5.96 -7.40 6.51
CA VAL A 159 -5.80 -6.37 5.47
C VAL A 159 -4.79 -6.80 4.41
N THR A 160 -3.65 -7.35 4.83
CA THR A 160 -2.58 -7.83 3.93
C THR A 160 -2.67 -9.33 3.64
N GLN A 161 -3.72 -10.00 4.14
CA GLN A 161 -4.06 -11.40 3.84
C GLN A 161 -2.88 -12.37 4.00
N GLY A 162 -2.41 -12.56 5.24
CA GLY A 162 -1.42 -13.61 5.51
C GLY A 162 -0.10 -13.16 6.10
N VAL A 163 0.04 -11.87 6.41
CA VAL A 163 1.28 -11.30 6.97
C VAL A 163 1.04 -10.86 8.42
N TRP A 164 2.01 -11.13 9.27
CA TRP A 164 2.05 -10.61 10.63
C TRP A 164 2.39 -9.11 10.60
N SER A 165 1.56 -8.29 11.23
CA SER A 165 1.75 -6.85 11.33
C SER A 165 1.69 -6.37 12.77
N VAL A 166 2.16 -5.16 12.99
CA VAL A 166 1.97 -4.44 14.25
C VAL A 166 0.52 -3.98 14.41
N ILE A 167 0.18 -3.48 15.61
CA ILE A 167 -1.18 -3.02 15.91
C ILE A 167 -1.41 -1.69 15.20
N GLU A 168 -2.43 -1.61 14.36
CA GLU A 168 -2.75 -0.42 13.57
C GLU A 168 -4.15 0.10 13.88
N LYS A 169 -4.31 1.43 13.85
CA LYS A 169 -5.62 2.08 13.98
C LYS A 169 -5.69 3.36 13.15
N ASP A 170 -6.72 3.44 12.31
CA ASP A 170 -6.97 4.62 11.48
C ASP A 170 -7.47 5.80 12.34
N VAL A 171 -7.04 7.02 12.00
CA VAL A 171 -7.37 8.26 12.70
C VAL A 171 -8.83 8.68 12.43
N ASP A 172 -9.34 8.46 11.22
CA ASP A 172 -10.69 8.85 10.78
C ASP A 172 -11.79 7.80 11.06
N ALA A 173 -11.57 6.88 12.00
CA ALA A 173 -12.47 5.75 12.24
C ALA A 173 -13.75 6.10 13.04
N THR A 174 -14.41 7.23 12.78
CA THR A 174 -15.84 7.34 13.10
C THR A 174 -16.63 6.42 12.18
N ASN A 175 -16.80 5.16 12.61
CA ASN A 175 -17.77 4.17 12.12
C ASN A 175 -18.07 4.20 10.61
N HIS A 176 -17.06 3.93 9.77
CA HIS A 176 -17.36 3.37 8.46
C HIS A 176 -17.41 1.85 8.59
N SER A 177 -18.64 1.37 8.80
CA SER A 177 -19.07 0.05 8.33
C SER A 177 -18.42 -0.24 6.97
N LEU A 178 -17.90 -1.45 6.81
CA LEU A 178 -17.38 -2.00 5.56
C LEU A 178 -18.49 -2.01 4.50
N GLU A 179 -18.72 -0.88 3.86
CA GLU A 179 -19.55 -0.79 2.68
C GLU A 179 -19.05 0.34 1.78
N GLY A 180 -18.59 -0.05 0.59
CA GLY A 180 -18.54 0.82 -0.57
C GLY A 180 -17.40 1.84 -0.58
N VAL A 181 -16.43 1.53 -1.45
CA VAL A 181 -15.62 2.49 -2.22
C VAL A 181 -16.32 3.86 -2.36
N LYS A 182 -15.92 4.84 -1.54
CA LYS A 182 -16.12 6.29 -1.77
C LYS A 182 -15.41 7.11 -0.69
N GLN A 183 -14.10 7.27 -0.85
CA GLN A 183 -13.40 8.47 -0.38
C GLN A 183 -12.52 8.94 -1.52
N ILE A 184 -13.18 9.48 -2.55
CA ILE A 184 -12.54 10.40 -3.49
C ILE A 184 -12.13 11.59 -2.66
N TYR A 185 -10.84 11.95 -2.71
CA TYR A 185 -10.25 13.16 -2.16
C TYR A 185 -11.20 14.36 -2.26
N ARG A 186 -12.04 14.57 -1.24
CA ARG A 186 -12.89 15.74 -1.17
C ARG A 186 -12.02 16.83 -0.59
N LYS A 187 -11.37 17.60 -1.47
CA LYS A 187 -10.76 18.89 -1.18
C LYS A 187 -11.79 19.75 -0.46
N LYS A 188 -11.80 19.69 0.87
CA LYS A 188 -12.62 20.57 1.70
C LYS A 188 -11.85 21.87 1.75
N ARG A 189 -12.29 22.87 0.99
CA ARG A 189 -11.87 24.26 1.19
C ARG A 189 -12.27 24.66 2.61
N THR A 190 -11.33 24.58 3.55
CA THR A 190 -11.47 25.13 4.89
C THR A 190 -11.13 26.61 4.84
N THR A 191 -12.11 27.45 4.56
CA THR A 191 -12.10 28.82 5.07
C THR A 191 -12.48 28.76 6.55
N LYS A 192 -11.50 28.46 7.40
CA LYS A 192 -11.53 28.91 8.80
C LYS A 192 -10.10 29.10 9.31
N LYS A 193 -9.87 30.34 9.73
CA LYS A 193 -8.66 30.88 10.31
C LYS A 193 -8.51 30.31 11.74
N SER A 194 -7.43 29.59 12.03
CA SER A 194 -6.88 29.40 13.39
C SER A 194 -5.35 29.46 13.26
N THR A 195 -4.71 30.58 13.59
CA THR A 195 -4.07 30.85 14.90
C THR A 195 -3.33 29.66 15.49
N ARG A 196 -2.02 29.64 15.22
CA ARG A 196 -0.89 29.14 16.05
C ARG A 196 -1.32 28.61 17.43
N ASP A 197 -1.47 27.29 17.53
CA ASP A 197 -1.15 26.40 18.67
C ASP A 197 -1.88 25.07 18.48
N GLU A 198 -1.40 24.20 17.58
CA GLU A 198 -2.04 22.90 17.29
C GLU A 198 -1.15 21.67 17.56
N THR A 199 0.12 21.85 17.92
CA THR A 199 1.05 20.71 18.11
C THR A 199 0.75 19.88 19.36
N GLY A 200 0.25 20.47 20.44
CA GLY A 200 -0.03 19.71 21.69
C GLY A 200 -1.37 18.96 21.72
N SER A 201 -2.37 19.41 20.95
CA SER A 201 -3.70 18.79 20.94
C SER A 201 -3.76 17.54 20.07
N ASP A 202 -2.96 17.50 18.99
CA ASP A 202 -2.96 16.39 18.03
C ASP A 202 -2.21 15.17 18.60
N GLU A 203 -1.02 15.36 19.17
CA GLU A 203 -0.20 14.27 19.72
C GLU A 203 -0.90 13.50 20.85
N ALA A 204 -1.52 14.21 21.81
CA ALA A 204 -2.27 13.58 22.89
C ALA A 204 -3.46 12.76 22.36
N SER A 205 -4.11 13.23 21.29
CA SER A 205 -5.22 12.51 20.66
C SER A 205 -4.77 11.23 19.95
N LEU A 206 -3.63 11.30 19.25
CA LEU A 206 -3.00 10.15 18.60
C LEU A 206 -2.48 9.13 19.62
N GLN A 207 -1.96 9.60 20.75
CA GLN A 207 -1.54 8.73 21.85
C GLN A 207 -2.73 8.00 22.48
N GLN A 208 -3.86 8.69 22.70
CA GLN A 208 -5.10 8.04 23.16
C GLN A 208 -5.60 7.01 22.13
N LEU A 209 -5.48 7.32 20.84
CA LEU A 209 -5.80 6.39 19.76
C LEU A 209 -4.92 5.14 19.82
N ALA A 210 -3.62 5.30 20.04
CA ALA A 210 -2.65 4.21 20.24
C ALA A 210 -3.05 3.31 21.42
N PHE A 211 -3.31 3.90 22.60
CA PHE A 211 -3.73 3.15 23.78
C PHE A 211 -5.05 2.40 23.55
N SER A 212 -6.01 3.05 22.87
CA SER A 212 -7.27 2.42 22.49
C SER A 212 -7.06 1.23 21.54
N ALA A 213 -6.09 1.32 20.62
CA ALA A 213 -5.73 0.23 19.73
C ALA A 213 -5.15 -0.97 20.50
N VAL A 214 -4.23 -0.71 21.44
CA VAL A 214 -3.63 -1.75 22.31
C VAL A 214 -4.69 -2.42 23.16
N LYS A 215 -5.58 -1.65 23.80
CA LYS A 215 -6.67 -2.21 24.61
C LYS A 215 -7.57 -3.15 23.81
N LYS A 216 -7.88 -2.79 22.55
CA LYS A 216 -8.68 -3.63 21.66
C LYS A 216 -7.95 -4.91 21.23
N ALA A 217 -6.65 -4.80 20.94
CA ALA A 217 -5.86 -5.89 20.38
C ALA A 217 -5.34 -6.88 21.43
N ALA A 218 -4.92 -6.38 22.60
CA ALA A 218 -4.23 -7.14 23.63
C ALA A 218 -4.95 -7.15 24.99
N GLY A 219 -6.08 -6.42 25.14
CA GLY A 219 -6.82 -6.33 26.40
C GLY A 219 -6.13 -5.51 27.50
N MET A 220 -4.98 -4.91 27.22
CA MET A 220 -4.19 -4.16 28.21
C MET A 220 -4.73 -2.74 28.41
N LEU A 221 -4.69 -2.24 29.64
CA LEU A 221 -5.03 -0.86 29.96
C LEU A 221 -3.82 0.05 29.76
N SER A 222 -4.07 1.35 29.58
CA SER A 222 -2.99 2.33 29.47
C SER A 222 -2.11 2.40 30.73
N SER A 223 -2.65 2.03 31.90
CA SER A 223 -1.90 1.91 33.16
C SER A 223 -0.87 0.78 33.18
N ASP A 224 -1.05 -0.23 32.32
CA ASP A 224 -0.19 -1.41 32.24
C ASP A 224 1.00 -1.18 31.31
N LEU A 225 0.96 -0.08 30.55
CA LEU A 225 1.95 0.33 29.57
C LEU A 225 2.85 1.39 30.22
N ARG A 226 4.16 1.13 30.22
CA ARG A 226 5.19 2.01 30.81
C ARG A 226 5.85 2.87 29.74
#